data_AF-T1W4D2-F1
#
_entry.id   AF-T1W4D2-F1
#
_cell.length_a   1.000
_cell.length_b   1.000
_cell.length_c   1.000
_cell.angle_alpha   90.00
_cell.angle_beta   90.00
_cell.angle_gamma   90.00
#
_symmetry.space_group_name_H-M   'P 1'
#
loop_
_entity.id
_entity.type
_entity.pdbx_description
1 polymer ?
#
loop_
_entity_poly.entity_id
_entity_poly.type
_entity_poly.pdbx_seq_one_letter_code
_entity_poly.pdbx_strand_id
1 'polypeptide(L)'
;MKTVGMSLVMLALATIVCATSQAPPGDKLCTRYCPEGGFGNYICCDDHPGQCPVLRPICPETRISLRPVPCQHDGHCTDHQKCCYDVCLPGKKVCKPAN
;
A
#
# COMPACT_ATOMS: atom_id res chain seq x y z
N MET A 1 -6.43 10.46 69.27
CA MET A 1 -5.23 9.64 69.03
C MET A 1 -5.53 8.68 67.87
N LYS A 2 -4.75 8.82 66.79
CA LYS A 2 -4.51 7.89 65.66
C LYS A 2 -5.67 7.47 64.76
N THR A 3 -5.93 8.30 63.73
CA THR A 3 -6.23 7.84 62.37
C THR A 3 -4.93 7.32 61.74
N VAL A 4 -4.91 6.07 61.28
CA VAL A 4 -3.88 5.58 60.34
C VAL A 4 -4.61 5.06 59.12
N GLY A 5 -4.55 5.84 58.05
CA GLY A 5 -5.12 5.52 56.76
C GLY A 5 -4.35 4.37 56.11
N MET A 6 -5.09 3.29 55.83
CA MET A 6 -4.62 2.19 54.99
C MET A 6 -4.90 2.57 53.53
N SER A 7 -4.11 3.50 52.98
CA SER A 7 -4.16 3.80 51.55
C SER A 7 -3.50 2.65 50.79
N LEU A 8 -4.35 1.86 50.16
CA LEU A 8 -4.00 0.81 49.21
C LEU A 8 -3.04 1.37 48.15
N VAL A 9 -1.84 0.83 48.16
CA VAL A 9 -0.96 0.75 46.99
C VAL A 9 -1.74 0.02 45.90
N MET A 10 -2.22 0.75 44.89
CA MET A 10 -2.70 0.13 43.65
C MET A 10 -1.90 0.68 42.47
N LEU A 11 -0.97 -0.19 42.07
CA LEU A 11 -0.12 -0.19 40.90
C LEU A 11 -0.76 0.46 39.67
N ALA A 12 0.04 1.32 39.02
CA ALA A 12 -0.18 1.81 37.68
C ALA A 12 -0.30 0.65 36.68
N LEU A 13 -1.47 0.50 36.06
CA LEU A 13 -1.63 -0.27 34.83
C LEU A 13 -1.74 0.72 33.66
N ALA A 14 -0.58 1.19 33.20
CA ALA A 14 -0.47 1.81 31.88
C ALA A 14 -0.58 0.70 30.84
N THR A 15 -1.80 0.35 30.43
CA THR A 15 -2.00 -0.54 29.29
C THR A 15 -1.64 0.23 28.03
N ILE A 16 -0.38 0.10 27.62
CA ILE A 16 0.05 0.46 26.27
C ILE A 16 -0.72 -0.46 25.33
N VAL A 17 -1.81 0.05 24.75
CA VAL A 17 -2.44 -0.60 23.61
C VAL A 17 -1.45 -0.44 22.46
N CYS A 18 -0.55 -1.41 22.30
CA CYS A 18 0.16 -1.58 21.05
C CYS A 18 -0.93 -1.81 20.00
N ALA A 19 -1.17 -0.82 19.14
CA ALA A 19 -1.97 -0.98 17.95
C ALA A 19 -1.32 -2.10 17.13
N THR A 20 -1.78 -3.33 17.31
CA THR A 20 -1.35 -4.45 16.48
C THR A 20 -1.93 -4.19 15.11
N SER A 21 -1.12 -3.71 14.17
CA SER A 21 -1.42 -3.74 12.74
C SER A 21 -1.48 -5.20 12.31
N GLN A 22 -2.59 -5.86 12.61
CA GLN A 22 -2.86 -7.21 12.14
C GLN A 22 -3.11 -7.09 10.64
N ALA A 23 -2.08 -7.38 9.84
CA ALA A 23 -2.25 -7.57 8.41
C ALA A 23 -3.30 -8.67 8.20
N PRO A 24 -4.32 -8.46 7.35
CA PRO A 24 -5.35 -9.46 7.11
C PRO A 24 -4.72 -10.76 6.58
N PRO A 25 -5.18 -11.93 7.06
CA PRO A 25 -4.63 -13.21 6.64
C PRO A 25 -5.21 -13.59 5.27
N GLY A 26 -4.34 -13.65 4.25
CA GLY A 26 -4.68 -14.02 2.88
C GLY A 26 -3.45 -14.08 1.95
N ASP A 27 -2.70 -15.18 2.03
CA ASP A 27 -1.91 -15.91 1.01
C ASP A 27 -1.10 -15.21 -0.11
N LYS A 28 -0.79 -13.92 0.01
CA LYS A 28 0.41 -13.33 -0.59
C LYS A 28 1.05 -12.43 0.45
N LEU A 29 2.26 -12.76 0.89
CA LEU A 29 3.07 -11.85 1.71
C LEU A 29 3.21 -10.54 0.95
N CYS A 30 2.49 -9.53 1.41
CA CYS A 30 2.51 -8.20 0.86
C CYS A 30 3.93 -7.63 1.02
N THR A 31 4.68 -7.56 -0.07
CA THR A 31 6.09 -7.13 -0.04
C THR A 31 6.23 -5.62 0.05
N ARG A 32 5.21 -4.87 -0.39
CA ARG A 32 5.20 -3.41 -0.44
C ARG A 32 3.82 -2.86 -0.10
N TYR A 33 3.78 -1.94 0.85
CA TYR A 33 2.55 -1.23 1.27
C TYR A 33 2.53 0.19 0.72
N CYS A 34 1.36 0.62 0.24
CA CYS A 34 1.11 1.93 -0.36
C CYS A 34 0.01 2.63 0.44
N PRO A 35 0.10 3.96 0.65
CA PRO A 35 -1.00 4.71 1.23
C PRO A 35 -2.22 4.63 0.30
N GLU A 36 -3.40 4.48 0.87
CA GLU A 36 -4.65 4.47 0.12
C GLU A 36 -5.68 5.42 0.73
N GLY A 37 -6.15 6.38 -0.05
CA GLY A 37 -7.04 7.43 0.44
C GLY A 37 -6.39 8.36 1.49
N GLY A 38 -7.11 8.60 2.59
CA GLY A 38 -6.72 9.53 3.66
C GLY A 38 -5.69 8.98 4.65
N PHE A 39 -5.37 9.75 5.69
CA PHE A 39 -4.33 9.44 6.67
C PHE A 39 -4.54 8.09 7.38
N GLY A 40 -3.51 7.24 7.33
CA GLY A 40 -3.40 6.02 8.15
C GLY A 40 -3.83 4.71 7.47
N ASN A 41 -4.33 4.76 6.24
CA ASN A 41 -4.75 3.56 5.51
C ASN A 41 -3.66 3.12 4.53
N TYR A 42 -3.32 1.83 4.56
CA TYR A 42 -2.31 1.23 3.69
C TYR A 42 -2.83 -0.06 3.06
N ILE A 43 -2.53 -0.25 1.78
CA ILE A 43 -2.89 -1.43 0.98
C ILE A 43 -1.64 -2.06 0.36
N CYS A 44 -1.76 -3.30 -0.11
CA CYS A 44 -0.73 -3.91 -0.91
C CYS A 44 -0.58 -3.23 -2.26
N CYS A 45 0.63 -2.80 -2.56
CA CYS A 45 0.88 -2.09 -3.79
C CYS A 45 0.86 -2.99 -5.03
N ASP A 46 1.23 -4.25 -4.85
CA ASP A 46 1.55 -5.23 -5.90
C ASP A 46 0.72 -6.52 -5.70
N ASP A 47 -0.60 -6.38 -5.57
CA ASP A 47 -1.52 -7.48 -5.25
C ASP A 47 -1.89 -8.35 -6.48
N HIS A 48 -1.90 -7.77 -7.67
CA HIS A 48 -2.16 -8.48 -8.92
C HIS A 48 -1.00 -9.41 -9.33
N PRO A 49 -1.30 -10.60 -9.88
CA PRO A 49 -0.28 -11.55 -10.34
C PRO A 49 0.54 -11.01 -11.52
N GLY A 50 1.68 -11.65 -11.78
CA GLY A 50 2.61 -11.28 -12.86
C GLY A 50 3.51 -10.11 -12.51
N GLN A 51 4.24 -9.61 -13.50
CA GLN A 51 5.23 -8.54 -13.34
C GLN A 51 4.97 -7.37 -14.27
N CYS A 52 5.47 -6.19 -13.91
CA CYS A 52 5.47 -5.05 -14.83
C CYS A 52 6.27 -5.41 -16.08
N PRO A 53 5.79 -5.01 -17.28
CA PRO A 53 6.55 -5.24 -18.50
C PRO A 53 7.87 -4.48 -18.45
N VAL A 54 8.87 -5.00 -19.18
CA VAL A 54 10.19 -4.37 -19.29
C VAL A 54 10.03 -2.92 -19.75
N LEU A 55 10.65 -1.99 -19.01
CA LEU A 55 10.62 -0.59 -19.36
C LEU A 55 11.33 -0.39 -20.71
N ARG A 56 10.61 0.17 -21.68
CA ARG A 56 11.18 0.51 -22.99
C ARG A 56 12.19 1.66 -22.83
N PRO A 57 13.28 1.68 -23.62
CA PRO A 57 14.30 2.73 -23.51
C PRO A 57 13.83 4.08 -24.06
N ILE A 58 12.84 4.10 -24.95
CA ILE A 58 12.39 5.29 -25.67
C ILE A 58 10.86 5.35 -25.67
N CYS A 59 10.31 6.56 -25.59
CA CYS A 59 8.90 6.82 -25.87
C CYS A 59 8.68 6.96 -27.39
N PRO A 60 7.95 6.05 -28.05
CA PRO A 60 7.69 6.18 -29.48
C PRO A 60 6.75 7.36 -29.77
N GLU A 61 6.99 8.06 -30.88
CA GLU A 61 6.22 9.23 -31.35
C GLU A 61 4.72 8.92 -31.54
N THR A 62 4.40 7.68 -31.91
CA THR A 62 3.04 7.24 -32.22
C THR A 62 2.30 6.78 -30.96
N ARG A 63 1.55 7.71 -30.34
CA ARG A 63 0.53 7.35 -29.34
C ARG A 63 -0.76 6.87 -30.05
N ILE A 64 -0.70 5.77 -30.79
CA ILE A 64 -1.85 5.23 -31.56
C ILE A 64 -2.85 4.45 -30.69
N SER A 65 -2.75 4.46 -29.36
CA SER A 65 -3.74 3.75 -28.54
C SER A 65 -4.00 4.44 -27.21
N LEU A 66 -5.29 4.41 -26.86
CA LEU A 66 -5.95 4.63 -25.57
C LEU A 66 -5.17 5.46 -24.54
N ARG A 67 -5.79 6.54 -24.09
CA ARG A 67 -5.27 7.42 -23.03
C ARG A 67 -4.77 6.55 -21.84
N PRO A 68 -3.49 6.69 -21.43
CA PRO A 68 -2.96 5.94 -20.29
C PRO A 68 -3.79 6.17 -19.03
N VAL A 69 -4.10 5.09 -18.31
CA VAL A 69 -4.84 5.17 -17.05
C VAL A 69 -3.82 5.35 -15.91
N PRO A 70 -3.80 6.51 -15.22
CA PRO A 70 -2.89 6.74 -14.10
C PRO A 70 -3.28 5.88 -12.90
N CYS A 71 -2.29 5.43 -12.13
CA CYS A 71 -2.49 4.56 -10.98
C CYS A 71 -1.44 4.83 -9.89
N GLN A 72 -1.67 4.31 -8.69
CA GLN A 72 -0.72 4.36 -7.57
C GLN A 72 -0.28 2.96 -7.12
N HIS A 73 -1.23 2.02 -7.11
CA HIS A 73 -1.03 0.60 -6.88
C HIS A 73 -1.88 -0.24 -7.84
N ASP A 74 -1.65 -1.55 -7.84
CA ASP A 74 -2.26 -2.52 -8.76
C ASP A 74 -3.79 -2.54 -8.68
N GLY A 75 -4.39 -2.47 -7.48
CA GLY A 75 -5.84 -2.33 -7.29
C GLY A 75 -6.54 -1.11 -7.94
N HIS A 76 -5.80 -0.13 -8.49
CA HIS A 76 -6.39 0.91 -9.37
C HIS A 76 -6.60 0.45 -10.82
N CYS A 77 -6.06 -0.72 -11.17
CA CYS A 77 -6.08 -1.29 -12.50
C CYS A 77 -7.05 -2.48 -12.56
N THR A 78 -7.34 -2.95 -13.77
CA THR A 78 -8.11 -4.20 -13.92
C THR A 78 -7.28 -5.42 -13.52
N ASP A 79 -7.91 -6.54 -13.17
CA ASP A 79 -7.30 -7.72 -12.53
C ASP A 79 -6.03 -8.30 -13.22
N HIS A 80 -5.86 -8.06 -14.53
CA HIS A 80 -4.74 -8.56 -15.34
C HIS A 80 -3.69 -7.47 -15.66
N GLN A 81 -3.78 -6.34 -14.98
CA GLN A 81 -2.91 -5.19 -15.17
C GLN A 81 -2.18 -4.84 -13.89
N LYS A 82 -0.99 -4.26 -14.06
CA LYS A 82 -0.17 -3.77 -12.96
C LYS A 82 0.09 -2.28 -13.11
N CYS A 83 0.35 -1.63 -11.98
CA CYS A 83 0.63 -0.21 -11.90
C CYS A 83 2.13 0.07 -12.08
N CYS A 84 2.51 0.36 -13.32
CA CYS A 84 3.90 0.34 -13.75
C CYS A 84 4.39 1.70 -14.24
N TYR A 85 5.68 1.99 -14.07
CA TYR A 85 6.28 3.20 -14.63
C TYR A 85 6.17 3.23 -16.16
N ASP A 86 6.03 4.43 -16.71
CA ASP A 86 6.00 4.66 -18.15
C ASP A 86 7.10 5.62 -18.60
N VAL A 87 7.91 5.19 -19.56
CA VAL A 87 9.00 6.01 -20.14
C VAL A 87 8.47 7.29 -20.80
N CYS A 88 7.23 7.27 -21.30
CA CYS A 88 6.57 8.44 -21.89
C CYS A 88 6.00 9.40 -20.84
N LEU A 89 5.97 9.03 -19.56
CA LEU A 89 5.42 9.83 -18.45
C LEU A 89 6.39 9.77 -17.26
N PRO A 90 7.46 10.58 -17.27
CA PRO A 90 8.53 10.52 -16.27
C PRO A 90 8.01 10.62 -14.84
N GLY A 91 8.41 9.66 -14.00
CA GLY A 91 8.03 9.60 -12.58
C GLY A 91 6.56 9.25 -12.32
N LYS A 92 5.78 8.92 -13.34
CA LYS A 92 4.37 8.53 -13.22
C LYS A 92 4.19 7.04 -13.54
N LYS A 93 3.18 6.45 -12.90
CA LYS A 93 2.76 5.07 -13.14
C LYS A 93 1.42 5.04 -13.85
N VAL A 94 1.23 4.03 -14.70
CA VAL A 94 0.00 3.78 -15.45
C VAL A 94 -0.30 2.28 -15.46
N CYS A 95 -1.57 1.93 -15.63
CA CYS A 95 -2.00 0.54 -15.77
C CYS A 95 -1.46 -0.05 -17.09
N LYS A 96 -0.76 -1.17 -16.99
CA LYS A 96 -0.22 -1.93 -18.13
C LYS A 96 -0.55 -3.41 -17.97
N PRO A 97 -0.70 -4.17 -19.07
CA PRO A 97 -0.81 -5.62 -18.98
C PRO A 97 0.36 -6.22 -18.21
N ALA A 98 0.08 -7.20 -17.35
CA ALA A 98 1.10 -7.98 -16.67
C ALA A 98 1.81 -8.94 -17.64
N ASN A 99 3.11 -9.16 -17.41
CA ASN A 99 3.90 -10.24 -18.02
C ASN A 99 3.95 -11.47 -17.12
#